data_AF-A0A151BEX2-F1
#
_entry.id   AF-A0A151BEX2-F1
#
_cell.length_a   1.000
_cell.length_b   1.000
_cell.length_c   1.000
_cell.angle_alpha   90.00
_cell.angle_beta   90.00
_cell.angle_gamma   90.00
#
_symmetry.space_group_name_H-M   'P 1'
#
loop_
_entity.id
_entity.type
_entity.pdbx_description
1 polymer ?
#
loop_
_entity_poly.entity_id
_entity_poly.type
_entity_poly.pdbx_seq_one_letter_code
_entity_poly.pdbx_strand_id
1 'polypeptide(L)'
;MRRISPIAWPLWLAALLLSILPMVETLNDLAAFLAMSLGVEGLLMGFTPMAARYVAAILRYVFRVPVSIYGSSIYLEGGGVPFEVHLDWNCLGWQGFILMFIALLVALQGSYTRRSKVKGTLLGFEVFLAVLAARILIPCLLLVHGLYRSAIFFHNYLASPLILSSIALYWHLCTGYILQPRGGGESSGVVGGKVPLLKRGIGLASMAVILLATLYSGVGLLSAAVALADGDRTALTFEFARPEFRYLTHPDWTDLGERPHTDRWKNTGTPGWYKLWEFDLYGPLVEDYRMEGNIIYYVYFYCSRLHEAPYRFYIYDVDPTGTTPQELVHVDEFIVRLEPVSPPLPIELEGEPVRPYIFRSGHTIRITIYVYDDGQRKRTYYFDYDSEDKHSYADFPGIVVEERMLPSLLPMAVALAMAIGRRDEYGW
;
A
#
# COMPACT_ATOMS: atom_id res chain seq x y z
N MET A 1 -44.03 -21.94 23.42
CA MET A 1 -42.81 -21.85 22.58
C MET A 1 -41.75 -21.10 23.37
N ARG A 2 -40.69 -21.77 23.83
CA ARG A 2 -39.60 -21.10 24.58
C ARG A 2 -38.90 -20.13 23.63
N ARG A 3 -38.89 -18.83 23.97
CA ARG A 3 -38.11 -17.83 23.24
C ARG A 3 -36.64 -18.25 23.32
N ILE A 4 -36.08 -18.66 22.19
CA ILE A 4 -34.65 -18.89 22.05
C ILE A 4 -33.96 -17.59 22.48
N SER A 5 -33.01 -17.70 23.41
CA SER A 5 -32.22 -16.56 23.87
C SER A 5 -31.62 -15.83 22.67
N PRO A 6 -31.63 -14.49 22.63
CA PRO A 6 -31.01 -13.74 21.53
C PRO A 6 -29.51 -14.04 21.38
N ILE A 7 -28.86 -14.62 22.40
CA ILE A 7 -27.45 -15.09 22.36
C ILE A 7 -27.32 -16.48 21.71
N ALA A 8 -28.36 -17.32 21.79
CA ALA A 8 -28.31 -18.66 21.22
C ALA A 8 -28.29 -18.64 19.68
N TRP A 9 -28.92 -17.64 19.05
CA TRP A 9 -28.87 -17.46 17.59
C TRP A 9 -27.46 -17.28 17.03
N PRO A 10 -26.66 -16.31 17.50
CA PRO A 10 -25.28 -16.14 17.03
C PRO A 10 -24.40 -17.35 17.37
N LEU A 11 -24.63 -18.04 18.50
CA LEU A 11 -23.91 -19.28 18.82
C LEU A 11 -24.22 -20.42 17.82
N TRP A 12 -25.50 -20.60 17.46
CA TRP A 12 -25.89 -21.57 16.43
C TRP A 12 -25.31 -21.23 15.06
N LEU A 13 -25.32 -19.94 14.69
CA LEU A 13 -24.73 -19.48 13.44
C LEU A 13 -23.21 -19.72 13.42
N ALA A 14 -22.52 -19.39 14.51
CA ALA A 14 -21.09 -19.64 14.66
C ALA A 14 -20.77 -21.14 14.58
N ALA A 15 -21.55 -22.00 15.24
CA ALA A 15 -21.37 -23.44 15.17
C ALA A 15 -21.53 -23.98 13.74
N LEU A 16 -22.55 -23.52 13.02
CA LEU A 16 -22.77 -23.89 11.62
C LEU A 16 -21.60 -23.43 10.74
N LEU A 17 -21.19 -22.16 10.85
CA LEU A 17 -20.08 -21.61 10.08
C LEU A 17 -18.80 -22.40 10.35
N LEU A 18 -18.44 -22.61 11.63
CA LEU A 18 -17.26 -23.38 12.03
C LEU A 18 -17.29 -24.83 11.51
N SER A 19 -18.47 -25.44 11.42
CA SER A 19 -18.60 -26.82 10.89
C SER A 19 -18.36 -26.92 9.38
N ILE A 20 -18.66 -25.86 8.63
CA ILE A 20 -18.54 -25.80 7.18
C ILE A 20 -17.14 -25.31 6.74
N LEU A 21 -16.44 -24.55 7.60
CA LEU A 21 -15.13 -23.98 7.29
C LEU A 21 -14.11 -24.99 6.74
N PRO A 22 -13.89 -26.18 7.34
CA PRO A 22 -12.87 -27.11 6.82
C PRO A 22 -13.12 -27.51 5.37
N MET A 23 -14.39 -27.69 4.98
CA MET A 23 -14.77 -27.97 3.61
C MET A 23 -14.51 -26.77 2.70
N VAL A 24 -14.85 -25.56 3.14
CA VAL A 24 -14.62 -24.33 2.36
C VAL A 24 -13.12 -24.10 2.16
N GLU A 25 -12.30 -24.28 3.18
CA GLU A 25 -10.85 -24.15 3.05
C GLU A 25 -10.27 -25.24 2.14
N THR A 26 -10.76 -26.48 2.21
CA THR A 26 -10.35 -27.53 1.26
C THR A 26 -10.67 -27.16 -0.19
N LEU A 27 -11.83 -26.54 -0.43
CA LEU A 27 -12.21 -26.06 -1.77
C LEU A 27 -11.37 -24.85 -2.19
N ASN A 28 -11.02 -23.95 -1.26
CA ASN A 28 -10.11 -22.84 -1.52
C ASN A 28 -8.73 -23.38 -1.93
N ASP A 29 -8.16 -24.30 -1.16
CA ASP A 29 -6.85 -24.91 -1.44
C ASP A 29 -6.85 -25.63 -2.79
N LEU A 30 -7.92 -26.37 -3.11
CA LEU A 30 -8.08 -27.00 -4.43
C LEU A 30 -8.15 -25.96 -5.55
N ALA A 31 -8.92 -24.88 -5.36
CA ALA A 31 -9.02 -23.80 -6.34
C ALA A 31 -7.68 -23.09 -6.54
N ALA A 32 -6.93 -22.86 -5.45
CA ALA A 32 -5.59 -22.30 -5.51
C ALA A 32 -4.64 -23.22 -6.28
N PHE A 33 -4.63 -24.52 -5.96
CA PHE A 33 -3.85 -25.51 -6.69
C PHE A 33 -4.16 -25.52 -8.19
N LEU A 34 -5.44 -25.48 -8.55
CA LEU A 34 -5.86 -25.43 -9.95
C LEU A 34 -5.41 -24.12 -10.63
N ALA A 35 -5.53 -22.98 -9.95
CA ALA A 35 -5.08 -21.70 -10.49
C ALA A 35 -3.58 -21.69 -10.77
N MET A 36 -2.78 -22.27 -9.86
CA MET A 36 -1.34 -22.44 -10.07
C MET A 36 -1.05 -23.39 -11.24
N SER A 37 -1.73 -24.55 -11.29
CA SER A 37 -1.53 -25.53 -12.37
C SER A 37 -1.87 -24.99 -13.78
N LEU A 38 -2.80 -24.03 -13.85
CA LEU A 38 -3.27 -23.41 -15.10
C LEU A 38 -2.52 -22.11 -15.42
N GLY A 39 -1.58 -21.67 -14.56
CA GLY A 39 -0.84 -20.41 -14.73
C GLY A 39 -1.70 -19.14 -14.58
N VAL A 40 -2.90 -19.26 -14.01
CA VAL A 40 -3.82 -18.13 -13.78
C VAL A 40 -3.29 -17.19 -12.69
N GLU A 41 -2.41 -17.69 -11.82
CA GLU A 41 -1.71 -16.93 -10.79
C GLU A 41 -1.03 -15.67 -11.35
N GLY A 42 -0.36 -15.76 -12.51
CA GLY A 42 0.35 -14.62 -13.10
C GLY A 42 -0.59 -13.51 -13.56
N LEU A 43 -1.76 -13.89 -14.09
CA LEU A 43 -2.81 -12.93 -14.45
C LEU A 43 -3.38 -12.25 -13.20
N LEU A 44 -3.59 -13.00 -12.12
CA LEU A 44 -4.09 -12.47 -10.87
C LEU A 44 -3.07 -11.57 -10.17
N MET A 45 -1.78 -11.91 -10.21
CA MET A 45 -0.69 -11.05 -9.75
C MET A 45 -0.63 -9.72 -10.49
N GLY A 46 -1.09 -9.63 -11.74
CA GLY A 46 -1.22 -8.35 -12.44
C GLY A 46 -2.19 -7.37 -11.76
N PHE A 47 -3.15 -7.87 -10.97
CA PHE A 47 -4.14 -7.06 -10.26
C PHE A 47 -3.74 -6.70 -8.81
N THR A 48 -2.74 -7.36 -8.23
CA THR A 48 -2.33 -7.11 -6.84
C THR A 48 -1.79 -5.70 -6.61
N PRO A 49 -1.05 -5.04 -7.53
CA PRO A 49 -0.65 -3.65 -7.33
C PRO A 49 -1.83 -2.69 -7.28
N MET A 50 -2.84 -2.92 -8.13
CA MET A 50 -4.05 -2.11 -8.13
C MET A 50 -4.82 -2.26 -6.81
N ALA A 51 -4.93 -3.49 -6.30
CA ALA A 51 -5.57 -3.75 -5.01
C ALA A 51 -4.80 -3.11 -3.85
N ALA A 52 -3.46 -3.17 -3.89
CA ALA A 52 -2.58 -2.54 -2.90
C ALA A 52 -2.82 -1.04 -2.82
N ARG A 53 -2.79 -0.36 -3.97
CA ARG A 53 -3.05 1.09 -4.05
C ARG A 53 -4.44 1.47 -3.55
N TYR A 54 -5.44 0.67 -3.89
CA TYR A 54 -6.81 0.90 -3.43
C TYR A 54 -6.94 0.82 -1.90
N VAL A 55 -6.36 -0.21 -1.28
CA VAL A 55 -6.40 -0.37 0.19
C VAL A 55 -5.56 0.71 0.87
N ALA A 56 -4.37 1.02 0.35
CA ALA A 56 -3.53 2.06 0.88
C ALA A 56 -4.17 3.45 0.79
N ALA A 57 -4.90 3.77 -0.28
CA ALA A 57 -5.67 5.01 -0.36
C ALA A 57 -6.72 5.11 0.76
N ILE A 58 -7.38 4.00 1.10
CA ILE A 58 -8.32 3.96 2.24
C ILE A 58 -7.57 4.19 3.56
N LEU A 59 -6.45 3.49 3.78
CA LEU A 59 -5.62 3.65 4.98
C LEU A 59 -5.15 5.09 5.16
N ARG A 60 -4.58 5.70 4.11
CA ARG A 60 -4.04 7.06 4.12
C ARG A 60 -5.10 8.12 4.31
N TYR A 61 -6.14 8.12 3.48
CA TYR A 61 -7.07 9.26 3.44
C TYR A 61 -8.23 9.12 4.41
N VAL A 62 -8.71 7.89 4.67
CA VAL A 62 -9.84 7.64 5.57
C VAL A 62 -9.35 7.42 7.00
N PHE A 63 -8.36 6.55 7.19
CA PHE A 63 -7.87 6.19 8.52
C PHE A 63 -6.68 7.03 8.99
N ARG A 64 -6.11 7.89 8.13
CA ARG A 64 -4.95 8.74 8.44
C ARG A 64 -3.74 7.93 8.90
N VAL A 65 -3.62 6.71 8.40
CA VAL A 65 -2.44 5.87 8.61
C VAL A 65 -1.40 6.28 7.56
N PRO A 66 -0.18 6.67 7.97
CA PRO A 66 0.90 6.91 7.03
C PRO A 66 1.27 5.57 6.37
N VAL A 67 1.23 5.55 5.04
CA VAL A 67 1.45 4.34 4.24
C VAL A 67 2.14 4.68 2.93
N SER A 68 3.04 3.80 2.52
CA SER A 68 3.65 3.76 1.20
C SER A 68 3.32 2.45 0.47
N ILE A 69 3.50 2.42 -0.85
CA ILE A 69 3.12 1.28 -1.70
C ILE A 69 4.25 1.03 -2.69
N TYR A 70 4.67 -0.23 -2.81
CA TYR A 70 5.60 -0.67 -3.85
C TYR A 70 5.06 -1.93 -4.52
N GLY A 71 4.75 -1.86 -5.81
CA GLY A 71 4.13 -2.97 -6.53
C GLY A 71 2.90 -3.49 -5.78
N SER A 72 2.97 -4.74 -5.30
CA SER A 72 1.90 -5.40 -4.52
C SER A 72 2.04 -5.26 -3.00
N SER A 73 3.10 -4.61 -2.50
CA SER A 73 3.33 -4.43 -1.07
C SER A 73 2.75 -3.09 -0.59
N ILE A 74 2.10 -3.11 0.57
CA ILE A 74 1.70 -1.92 1.33
C ILE A 74 2.58 -1.86 2.57
N TYR A 75 3.16 -0.71 2.85
CA TYR A 75 3.97 -0.51 4.05
C TYR A 75 3.26 0.41 5.02
N LEU A 76 3.17 -0.03 6.27
CA LEU A 76 2.47 0.67 7.33
C LEU A 76 3.50 1.41 8.19
N GLU A 77 3.46 2.74 8.15
CA GLU A 77 4.38 3.63 8.87
C GLU A 77 3.79 4.02 10.24
N GLY A 78 4.62 4.47 11.19
CA GLY A 78 4.15 5.00 12.48
C GLY A 78 4.64 4.32 13.76
N GLY A 79 5.70 3.50 13.70
CA GLY A 79 6.23 2.78 14.87
C GLY A 79 7.75 2.60 14.91
N GLY A 80 8.51 3.38 14.12
CA GLY A 80 9.94 3.19 13.91
C GLY A 80 10.22 2.37 12.65
N VAL A 81 10.06 1.04 12.70
CA VAL A 81 10.24 0.17 11.52
C VAL A 81 8.91 -0.03 10.80
N PRO A 82 8.80 0.29 9.49
CA PRO A 82 7.57 0.06 8.74
C PRO A 82 7.30 -1.43 8.55
N PHE A 83 6.04 -1.84 8.71
CA PHE A 83 5.63 -3.22 8.50
C PHE A 83 5.19 -3.45 7.06
N GLU A 84 5.84 -4.39 6.38
CA GLU A 84 5.43 -4.85 5.05
C GLU A 84 4.19 -5.74 5.11
N VAL A 85 3.18 -5.36 4.33
CA VAL A 85 2.01 -6.17 4.01
C VAL A 85 2.07 -6.46 2.50
N HIS A 86 2.71 -7.57 2.15
CA HIS A 86 2.76 -8.03 0.77
C HIS A 86 1.41 -8.66 0.35
N LEU A 87 0.78 -8.13 -0.70
CA LEU A 87 -0.43 -8.71 -1.28
C LEU A 87 -0.09 -9.75 -2.34
N ASP A 88 -0.34 -11.00 -1.99
CA ASP A 88 -0.27 -12.10 -2.94
C ASP A 88 -1.60 -12.23 -3.73
N TRP A 89 -1.57 -12.92 -4.88
CA TRP A 89 -2.75 -13.11 -5.74
C TRP A 89 -3.92 -13.78 -5.00
N ASN A 90 -3.62 -14.57 -3.97
CA ASN A 90 -4.62 -15.22 -3.13
C ASN A 90 -5.34 -14.22 -2.19
N CYS A 91 -4.69 -13.12 -1.82
CA CYS A 91 -5.27 -12.06 -1.00
C CYS A 91 -6.36 -11.26 -1.73
N LEU A 92 -6.38 -11.30 -3.07
CA LEU A 92 -7.43 -10.69 -3.90
C LEU A 92 -8.81 -11.33 -3.71
N GLY A 93 -8.91 -12.46 -3.02
CA GLY A 93 -10.19 -13.10 -2.71
C GLY A 93 -11.02 -13.46 -3.95
N TRP A 94 -10.35 -13.77 -5.05
CA TRP A 94 -10.95 -14.22 -6.31
C TRP A 94 -11.76 -15.53 -6.14
N GLN A 95 -11.39 -16.38 -5.18
CA GLN A 95 -12.20 -17.55 -4.79
C GLN A 95 -13.57 -17.14 -4.24
N GLY A 96 -13.61 -16.09 -3.42
CA GLY A 96 -14.86 -15.52 -2.93
C GLY A 96 -15.69 -14.90 -4.05
N PHE A 97 -15.06 -14.35 -5.09
CA PHE A 97 -15.75 -13.86 -6.29
C PHE A 97 -16.49 -15.00 -6.99
N ILE A 98 -15.90 -16.18 -7.09
CA ILE A 98 -16.56 -17.37 -7.65
C ILE A 98 -17.79 -17.74 -6.81
N LEU A 99 -17.65 -17.77 -5.48
CA LEU A 99 -18.76 -18.05 -4.58
C LEU A 99 -19.88 -17.01 -4.69
N MET A 100 -19.54 -15.72 -4.76
CA MET A 100 -20.50 -14.63 -4.96
C MET A 100 -21.18 -14.74 -6.32
N PHE A 101 -20.45 -15.08 -7.38
CA PHE A 101 -21.01 -15.30 -8.71
C PHE A 101 -22.02 -16.45 -8.73
N ILE A 102 -21.70 -17.57 -8.10
CA ILE A 102 -22.62 -18.70 -7.94
C ILE A 102 -23.84 -18.28 -7.12
N ALA A 103 -23.65 -17.57 -6.01
CA ALA A 103 -24.74 -17.07 -5.17
C ALA A 103 -25.67 -16.12 -5.95
N LEU A 104 -25.12 -15.26 -6.81
CA LEU A 104 -25.90 -14.41 -7.72
C LEU A 104 -26.68 -15.25 -8.72
N LEU A 105 -26.07 -16.24 -9.37
CA LEU A 105 -26.77 -17.12 -10.29
C LEU A 105 -27.97 -17.80 -9.63
N VAL A 106 -27.78 -18.35 -8.43
CA VAL A 106 -28.86 -19.04 -7.69
C VAL A 106 -29.94 -18.06 -7.23
N ALA A 107 -29.55 -16.94 -6.61
CA ALA A 107 -30.50 -15.95 -6.11
C ALA A 107 -31.37 -15.34 -7.23
N LEU A 108 -30.83 -15.22 -8.44
CA LEU A 108 -31.51 -14.60 -9.58
C LEU A 108 -32.36 -15.58 -10.42
N GLN A 109 -32.35 -16.89 -10.14
CA GLN A 109 -33.13 -17.88 -10.89
C GLN A 109 -34.66 -17.70 -10.77
N GLY A 110 -35.15 -17.04 -9.72
CA GLY A 110 -36.58 -16.78 -9.53
C GLY A 110 -37.22 -15.88 -10.60
N SER A 111 -38.55 -15.91 -10.67
CA SER A 111 -39.38 -15.09 -11.56
C SER A 111 -39.44 -13.62 -11.12
N TYR A 112 -38.29 -12.95 -11.02
CA TYR A 112 -38.20 -11.56 -10.58
C TYR A 112 -38.22 -10.54 -11.73
N THR A 113 -38.54 -9.28 -11.43
CA THR A 113 -38.48 -8.19 -12.41
C THR A 113 -37.03 -7.93 -12.86
N ARG A 114 -36.83 -7.56 -14.13
CA ARG A 114 -35.48 -7.26 -14.66
C ARG A 114 -34.78 -6.14 -13.87
N ARG A 115 -35.52 -5.10 -13.47
CA ARG A 115 -34.97 -3.97 -12.70
C ARG A 115 -34.49 -4.40 -11.32
N SER A 116 -35.24 -5.23 -10.60
CA SER A 116 -34.81 -5.72 -9.29
C SER A 116 -33.61 -6.67 -9.38
N LYS A 117 -33.54 -7.49 -10.44
CA LYS A 117 -32.38 -8.36 -10.69
C LYS A 117 -31.10 -7.54 -10.88
N VAL A 118 -31.12 -6.54 -11.76
CA VAL A 118 -29.95 -5.66 -12.00
C VAL A 118 -29.51 -4.94 -10.73
N LYS A 119 -30.45 -4.37 -9.96
CA LYS A 119 -30.13 -3.69 -8.69
C LYS A 119 -29.53 -4.64 -7.66
N GLY A 120 -30.09 -5.84 -7.53
CA GLY A 120 -29.56 -6.89 -6.66
C GLY A 120 -28.12 -7.23 -7.05
N THR A 121 -27.87 -7.50 -8.33
CA THR A 121 -26.53 -7.80 -8.85
C THR A 121 -25.52 -6.69 -8.55
N LEU A 122 -25.84 -5.43 -8.87
CA LEU A 122 -24.93 -4.30 -8.63
C LEU A 122 -24.61 -4.14 -7.14
N LEU A 123 -25.62 -4.18 -6.27
CA LEU A 123 -25.42 -4.11 -4.83
C LEU A 123 -24.57 -5.30 -4.33
N GLY A 124 -24.79 -6.49 -4.87
CA GLY A 124 -24.01 -7.68 -4.53
C GLY A 124 -22.53 -7.51 -4.83
N PHE A 125 -22.19 -6.97 -6.02
CA PHE A 125 -20.80 -6.67 -6.38
C PHE A 125 -20.19 -5.59 -5.48
N GLU A 126 -20.91 -4.53 -5.17
CA GLU A 126 -20.41 -3.46 -4.30
C GLU A 126 -20.17 -3.93 -2.86
N VAL A 127 -21.11 -4.69 -2.29
CA VAL A 127 -20.94 -5.30 -0.95
C VAL A 127 -19.75 -6.26 -0.98
N PHE A 128 -19.59 -7.02 -2.05
CA PHE A 128 -18.47 -7.94 -2.16
C PHE A 128 -17.12 -7.22 -2.24
N LEU A 129 -17.02 -6.15 -3.05
CA LEU A 129 -15.83 -5.29 -3.10
C LEU A 129 -15.53 -4.65 -1.74
N ALA A 130 -16.55 -4.21 -1.00
CA ALA A 130 -16.37 -3.68 0.36
C ALA A 130 -15.75 -4.72 1.30
N VAL A 131 -16.27 -5.94 1.26
CA VAL A 131 -15.83 -7.04 2.12
C VAL A 131 -14.43 -7.49 1.74
N LEU A 132 -14.11 -7.49 0.44
CA LEU A 132 -12.77 -7.80 -0.03
C LEU A 132 -11.75 -6.75 0.42
N ALA A 133 -12.10 -5.46 0.33
CA ALA A 133 -11.28 -4.40 0.87
C ALA A 133 -11.11 -4.56 2.38
N ALA A 134 -12.18 -4.83 3.12
CA ALA A 134 -12.16 -5.06 4.56
C ALA A 134 -11.28 -6.25 4.95
N ARG A 135 -11.25 -7.32 4.15
CA ARG A 135 -10.39 -8.50 4.36
C ARG A 135 -8.91 -8.14 4.47
N ILE A 136 -8.45 -7.17 3.67
CA ILE A 136 -7.05 -6.71 3.67
C ILE A 136 -6.87 -5.58 4.69
N LEU A 137 -7.82 -4.65 4.72
CA LEU A 137 -7.77 -3.45 5.55
C LEU A 137 -7.75 -3.75 7.06
N ILE A 138 -8.55 -4.72 7.52
CA ILE A 138 -8.65 -5.05 8.95
C ILE A 138 -7.31 -5.55 9.52
N PRO A 139 -6.62 -6.54 8.90
CA PRO A 139 -5.25 -6.91 9.29
C PRO A 139 -4.29 -5.72 9.31
N CYS A 140 -4.34 -4.84 8.31
CA CYS A 140 -3.47 -3.66 8.25
C CYS A 140 -3.70 -2.74 9.46
N LEU A 141 -4.96 -2.43 9.78
CA LEU A 141 -5.30 -1.60 10.94
C LEU A 141 -4.89 -2.26 12.27
N LEU A 142 -5.04 -3.58 12.38
CA LEU A 142 -4.59 -4.33 13.55
C LEU A 142 -3.06 -4.27 13.72
N LEU A 143 -2.31 -4.32 12.61
CA LEU A 143 -0.85 -4.17 12.61
C LEU A 143 -0.40 -2.78 13.07
N VAL A 144 -1.05 -1.71 12.59
CA VAL A 144 -0.78 -0.32 13.02
C VAL A 144 -0.95 -0.16 14.54
N HIS A 145 -1.88 -0.89 15.15
CA HIS A 145 -2.09 -0.88 16.60
C HIS A 145 -1.19 -1.86 17.37
N GLY A 146 -0.17 -2.45 16.74
CA GLY A 146 0.77 -3.39 17.36
C GLY A 146 0.17 -4.77 17.64
N LEU A 147 -1.00 -5.09 17.09
CA LEU A 147 -1.72 -6.35 17.33
C LEU A 147 -1.36 -7.44 16.31
N TYR A 148 -0.08 -7.72 16.13
CA TYR A 148 0.43 -8.69 15.14
C TYR A 148 -0.26 -10.06 15.21
N ARG A 149 -0.41 -10.62 16.42
CA ARG A 149 -1.08 -11.92 16.62
C ARG A 149 -2.54 -11.89 16.19
N SER A 150 -3.23 -10.79 16.45
CA SER A 150 -4.63 -10.60 16.08
C SER A 150 -4.77 -10.38 14.57
N ALA A 151 -3.83 -9.68 13.93
CA ALA A 151 -3.81 -9.49 12.49
C ALA A 151 -3.67 -10.82 11.74
N ILE A 152 -2.71 -11.66 12.15
CA ILE A 152 -2.53 -13.01 11.59
C ILE A 152 -3.74 -13.89 11.86
N PHE A 153 -4.26 -13.86 13.10
CA PHE A 153 -5.43 -14.65 13.44
C PHE A 153 -6.64 -14.27 12.57
N PHE A 154 -6.86 -12.98 12.37
CA PHE A 154 -7.92 -12.51 11.49
C PHE A 154 -7.69 -12.97 10.05
N HIS A 155 -6.49 -12.74 9.51
CA HIS A 155 -6.12 -13.09 8.14
C HIS A 155 -6.31 -14.59 7.86
N ASN A 156 -5.84 -15.45 8.75
CA ASN A 156 -5.81 -16.90 8.54
C ASN A 156 -7.13 -17.59 8.90
N TYR A 157 -7.94 -17.04 9.82
CA TYR A 157 -9.10 -17.76 10.36
C TYR A 157 -10.43 -16.99 10.28
N LEU A 158 -10.41 -15.65 10.26
CA LEU A 158 -11.65 -14.86 10.28
C LEU A 158 -12.03 -14.23 8.92
N ALA A 159 -11.08 -14.12 7.99
CA ALA A 159 -11.32 -13.62 6.64
C ALA A 159 -12.39 -14.45 5.89
N SER A 160 -12.27 -15.79 5.90
CA SER A 160 -13.24 -16.67 5.23
C SER A 160 -14.63 -16.62 5.87
N PRO A 161 -14.80 -16.72 7.22
CA PRO A 161 -16.09 -16.47 7.87
C PRO A 161 -16.72 -15.12 7.54
N LEU A 162 -15.92 -14.05 7.43
CA LEU A 162 -16.39 -12.72 7.07
C LEU A 162 -17.03 -12.72 5.68
N ILE A 163 -16.37 -13.33 4.69
CA ILE A 163 -16.88 -13.44 3.32
C ILE A 163 -18.18 -14.27 3.30
N LEU A 164 -18.19 -15.45 3.94
CA LEU A 164 -19.36 -16.33 3.97
C LEU A 164 -20.56 -15.65 4.64
N SER A 165 -20.33 -14.99 5.78
CA SER A 165 -21.37 -14.26 6.49
C SER A 165 -21.92 -13.12 5.65
N SER A 166 -21.06 -12.44 4.90
CA SER A 166 -21.45 -11.35 4.01
C SER A 166 -22.26 -11.83 2.81
N ILE A 167 -21.89 -12.97 2.20
CA ILE A 167 -22.68 -13.60 1.12
C ILE A 167 -24.05 -14.04 1.65
N ALA A 168 -24.11 -14.69 2.82
CA ALA A 168 -25.36 -15.11 3.43
C ALA A 168 -26.27 -13.93 3.78
N LEU A 169 -25.71 -12.86 4.34
CA LEU A 169 -26.43 -11.63 4.64
C LEU A 169 -26.92 -10.95 3.37
N TYR A 170 -26.06 -10.83 2.34
CA TYR A 170 -26.44 -10.30 1.04
C TYR A 170 -27.60 -11.09 0.44
N TRP A 171 -27.53 -12.42 0.45
CA TRP A 171 -28.62 -13.27 -0.04
C TRP A 171 -29.92 -12.98 0.71
N HIS A 172 -29.88 -12.99 2.04
CA HIS A 172 -31.04 -12.71 2.88
C HIS A 172 -31.68 -11.34 2.57
N LEU A 173 -30.84 -10.31 2.41
CA LEU A 173 -31.30 -8.97 2.06
C LEU A 173 -31.87 -8.92 0.64
N CYS A 174 -31.21 -9.60 -0.30
CA CYS A 174 -31.60 -9.60 -1.70
C CYS A 174 -32.96 -10.26 -1.90
N THR A 175 -33.19 -11.44 -1.32
CA THR A 175 -34.47 -12.15 -1.43
C THR A 175 -35.58 -11.53 -0.59
N GLY A 176 -35.24 -10.94 0.57
CA GLY A 176 -36.23 -10.35 1.47
C GLY A 176 -36.71 -8.95 1.07
N TYR A 177 -35.84 -8.13 0.49
CA TYR A 177 -36.10 -6.69 0.35
C TYR A 177 -35.84 -6.11 -1.05
N ILE A 178 -35.00 -6.76 -1.88
CA ILE A 178 -34.55 -6.18 -3.16
C ILE A 178 -35.25 -6.83 -4.35
N LEU A 179 -35.31 -8.16 -4.39
CA LEU A 179 -35.89 -8.93 -5.49
C LEU A 179 -37.42 -8.87 -5.45
N GLN A 180 -38.03 -8.46 -6.57
CA GLN A 180 -39.47 -8.30 -6.68
C GLN A 180 -40.05 -9.33 -7.64
N PRO A 181 -41.03 -10.16 -7.21
CA PRO A 181 -41.68 -11.13 -8.08
C PRO A 181 -42.38 -10.46 -9.27
N ARG A 182 -42.28 -11.08 -10.43
CA ARG A 182 -42.88 -10.64 -11.69
C ARG A 182 -44.29 -11.23 -11.77
N GLY A 183 -45.28 -10.51 -11.22
CA GLY A 183 -46.70 -10.90 -11.29
C GLY A 183 -47.58 -10.64 -10.07
N GLY A 184 -47.13 -9.88 -9.06
CA GLY A 184 -47.93 -9.60 -7.85
C GLY A 184 -49.03 -8.55 -8.03
N GLY A 185 -49.96 -8.78 -8.95
CA GLY A 185 -51.31 -8.21 -8.90
C GLY A 185 -52.27 -9.35 -8.59
N GLU A 186 -52.88 -9.31 -7.39
CA GLU A 186 -53.99 -10.15 -6.93
C GLU A 186 -53.78 -11.68 -6.86
N SER A 187 -53.41 -12.14 -5.67
CA SER A 187 -54.16 -13.23 -5.03
C SER A 187 -54.35 -12.91 -3.55
N SER A 188 -55.59 -12.53 -3.21
CA SER A 188 -56.05 -12.30 -1.85
C SER A 188 -56.06 -13.61 -1.06
N GLY A 189 -55.50 -13.58 0.16
CA GLY A 189 -55.57 -14.68 1.12
C GLY A 189 -54.80 -14.44 2.42
N VAL A 190 -55.25 -13.47 3.23
CA VAL A 190 -55.27 -13.44 4.72
C VAL A 190 -53.99 -13.92 5.45
N VAL A 191 -53.15 -13.11 6.11
CA VAL A 191 -53.37 -12.40 7.40
C VAL A 191 -52.27 -11.34 7.60
N GLY A 192 -52.63 -10.16 8.11
CA GLY A 192 -51.75 -9.35 8.98
C GLY A 192 -50.88 -8.33 8.28
N GLY A 193 -51.32 -7.07 8.29
CA GLY A 193 -50.68 -5.96 7.58
C GLY A 193 -49.23 -5.67 7.96
N LYS A 194 -48.43 -5.34 6.93
CA LYS A 194 -47.19 -4.55 6.96
C LYS A 194 -46.78 -4.19 5.51
N VAL A 195 -47.59 -3.39 4.81
CA VAL A 195 -47.27 -2.87 3.46
C VAL A 195 -46.82 -1.39 3.44
N PRO A 196 -45.86 -0.96 4.29
CA PRO A 196 -45.02 0.21 3.95
C PRO A 196 -43.52 -0.10 3.81
N LEU A 197 -43.06 -1.34 4.11
CA LEU A 197 -41.63 -1.67 4.06
C LEU A 197 -41.10 -1.97 2.64
N LEU A 198 -41.92 -2.56 1.76
CA LEU A 198 -41.47 -3.06 0.46
C LEU A 198 -41.09 -1.93 -0.53
N LYS A 199 -41.76 -0.77 -0.47
CA LYS A 199 -41.40 0.41 -1.28
C LYS A 199 -40.14 1.13 -0.76
N ARG A 200 -39.83 1.03 0.54
CA ARG A 200 -38.62 1.62 1.15
C ARG A 200 -37.34 0.85 0.78
N GLY A 201 -37.43 -0.46 0.58
CA GLY A 201 -36.28 -1.31 0.21
C GLY A 201 -35.59 -0.88 -1.10
N ILE A 202 -36.35 -0.46 -2.12
CA ILE A 202 -35.79 0.01 -3.39
C ILE A 202 -35.05 1.35 -3.22
N GLY A 203 -35.62 2.27 -2.44
CA GLY A 203 -35.00 3.57 -2.17
C GLY A 203 -33.67 3.39 -1.43
N LEU A 204 -33.66 2.56 -0.38
CA LEU A 204 -32.47 2.24 0.40
C LEU A 204 -31.40 1.52 -0.42
N ALA A 205 -31.76 0.50 -1.21
CA ALA A 205 -30.80 -0.22 -2.04
C ALA A 205 -30.21 0.69 -3.13
N SER A 206 -31.02 1.55 -3.74
CA SER A 206 -30.53 2.47 -4.78
C SER A 206 -29.66 3.59 -4.18
N MET A 207 -30.00 4.07 -2.98
CA MET A 207 -29.19 5.03 -2.23
C MET A 207 -27.85 4.42 -1.79
N ALA A 208 -27.87 3.17 -1.30
CA ALA A 208 -26.66 2.43 -0.95
C ALA A 208 -25.74 2.25 -2.16
N VAL A 209 -26.30 1.90 -3.32
CA VAL A 209 -25.55 1.79 -4.57
C VAL A 209 -24.89 3.12 -4.96
N ILE A 210 -25.65 4.21 -4.93
CA ILE A 210 -25.10 5.53 -5.28
C ILE A 210 -24.00 5.96 -4.29
N LEU A 211 -24.20 5.75 -2.99
CA LEU A 211 -23.23 6.12 -1.95
C LEU A 211 -21.95 5.28 -2.03
N LEU A 212 -22.06 3.97 -2.25
CA LEU A 212 -20.89 3.09 -2.40
C LEU A 212 -20.16 3.39 -3.71
N ALA A 213 -20.87 3.57 -4.82
CA ALA A 213 -20.25 3.92 -6.10
C ALA A 213 -19.53 5.28 -6.05
N THR A 214 -20.09 6.28 -5.36
CA THR A 214 -19.42 7.57 -5.17
C THR A 214 -18.21 7.46 -4.25
N LEU A 215 -18.30 6.68 -3.16
CA LEU A 215 -17.16 6.37 -2.29
C LEU A 215 -16.03 5.70 -3.08
N TYR A 216 -16.33 4.67 -3.86
CA TYR A 216 -15.34 3.95 -4.67
C TYR A 216 -14.73 4.81 -5.77
N SER A 217 -15.51 5.67 -6.41
CA SER A 217 -15.00 6.61 -7.40
C SER A 217 -14.05 7.63 -6.77
N GLY A 218 -14.37 8.12 -5.57
CA GLY A 218 -13.48 8.99 -4.79
C GLY A 218 -12.18 8.30 -4.38
N VAL A 219 -12.26 7.06 -3.87
CA VAL A 219 -11.08 6.27 -3.52
C VAL A 219 -10.24 5.93 -4.75
N GLY A 220 -10.86 5.67 -5.91
CA GLY A 220 -10.14 5.43 -7.16
C GLY A 220 -9.34 6.64 -7.64
N LEU A 221 -9.92 7.85 -7.57
CA LEU A 221 -9.21 9.10 -7.87
C LEU A 221 -8.06 9.36 -6.89
N LEU A 222 -8.28 9.09 -5.59
CA LEU A 222 -7.24 9.22 -4.56
C LEU A 222 -6.12 8.19 -4.74
N SER A 223 -6.44 6.97 -5.17
CA SER A 223 -5.47 5.94 -5.53
C SER A 223 -4.58 6.38 -6.71
N ALA A 224 -5.16 7.05 -7.71
CA ALA A 224 -4.39 7.66 -8.79
C ALA A 224 -3.54 8.84 -8.30
N ALA A 225 -4.02 9.64 -7.34
CA ALA A 225 -3.24 10.71 -6.74
C ALA A 225 -2.04 10.18 -5.93
N VAL A 226 -2.18 9.03 -5.27
CA VAL A 226 -1.04 8.33 -4.65
C VAL A 226 -0.02 7.88 -5.69
N ALA A 227 -0.48 7.46 -6.87
CA ALA A 227 0.41 7.11 -7.98
C ALA A 227 1.06 8.34 -8.66
N LEU A 228 0.43 9.52 -8.62
CA LEU A 228 0.95 10.76 -9.22
C LEU A 228 1.87 11.57 -8.30
N ALA A 229 1.89 11.26 -7.00
CA ALA A 229 2.87 11.82 -6.07
C ALA A 229 4.30 11.28 -6.32
N ASP A 230 4.44 10.37 -7.28
CA ASP A 230 5.68 9.75 -7.75
C ASP A 230 6.23 10.48 -8.96
N GLY A 231 6.94 11.58 -8.73
CA GLY A 231 7.90 12.09 -9.71
C GLY A 231 9.15 11.19 -9.74
N ASP A 232 9.83 11.10 -10.89
CA ASP A 232 11.02 10.26 -11.15
C ASP A 232 11.89 10.04 -9.89
N ARG A 233 11.84 8.80 -9.38
CA ARG A 233 12.20 8.43 -7.99
C ARG A 233 13.63 7.91 -7.89
N THR A 234 14.61 8.80 -7.99
CA THR A 234 16.03 8.41 -7.94
C THR A 234 16.78 8.74 -6.65
N ALA A 235 16.13 9.38 -5.66
CA ALA A 235 16.80 9.96 -4.50
C ALA A 235 16.84 9.09 -3.22
N LEU A 236 18.02 8.71 -2.74
CA LEU A 236 18.20 8.08 -1.42
C LEU A 236 18.35 9.14 -0.30
N THR A 237 17.43 9.18 0.65
CA THR A 237 17.42 10.12 1.78
C THR A 237 18.31 9.66 2.92
N PHE A 238 19.07 10.58 3.54
CA PHE A 238 19.83 10.30 4.77
C PHE A 238 18.90 10.39 6.00
N GLU A 239 18.87 9.35 6.83
CA GLU A 239 18.00 9.25 8.02
C GLU A 239 18.70 8.76 9.29
N PHE A 240 18.08 9.03 10.44
CA PHE A 240 18.57 8.65 11.76
C PHE A 240 17.50 7.98 12.62
N ALA A 241 17.82 6.79 13.15
CA ALA A 241 17.02 6.12 14.16
C ALA A 241 17.80 5.93 15.46
N ARG A 242 17.11 6.05 16.60
CA ARG A 242 17.72 5.78 17.91
C ARG A 242 17.96 4.27 18.09
N PRO A 243 19.04 3.84 18.77
CA PRO A 243 19.96 4.66 19.57
C PRO A 243 20.99 5.48 18.78
N GLU A 244 21.63 4.95 17.72
CA GLU A 244 22.55 5.69 16.83
C GLU A 244 22.67 5.00 15.46
N PHE A 245 21.54 4.70 14.83
CA PHE A 245 21.51 4.03 13.53
C PHE A 245 21.33 5.07 12.41
N ARG A 246 22.26 5.05 11.45
CA ARG A 246 22.27 5.93 10.27
C ARG A 246 22.01 5.07 9.04
N TYR A 247 21.03 5.46 8.25
CA TYR A 247 20.63 4.66 7.10
C TYR A 247 20.15 5.54 5.95
N LEU A 248 20.08 4.93 4.77
CA LEU A 248 19.50 5.53 3.58
C LEU A 248 18.12 4.94 3.36
N THR A 249 17.16 5.77 3.01
CA THR A 249 15.83 5.34 2.60
C THR A 249 15.57 5.76 1.16
N HIS A 250 14.86 4.91 0.42
CA HIS A 250 14.25 5.34 -0.84
C HIS A 250 13.21 6.45 -0.54
N PRO A 251 12.82 7.32 -1.51
CA PRO A 251 11.82 8.36 -1.28
C PRO A 251 10.49 7.79 -0.77
N ASP A 252 10.15 6.58 -1.22
CA ASP A 252 8.95 5.82 -0.82
C ASP A 252 8.91 5.48 0.67
N TRP A 253 10.06 5.54 1.34
CA TRP A 253 10.27 5.14 2.73
C TRP A 253 10.77 6.28 3.59
N THR A 254 10.86 7.48 3.00
CA THR A 254 11.43 8.63 3.66
C THR A 254 10.49 9.14 4.76
N ASP A 255 10.93 9.04 6.02
CA ASP A 255 10.19 9.54 7.20
C ASP A 255 10.94 10.72 7.79
N LEU A 256 10.63 11.93 7.31
CA LEU A 256 11.30 13.14 7.77
C LEU A 256 10.71 13.63 9.09
N GLY A 257 11.58 13.88 10.07
CA GLY A 257 11.18 14.51 11.33
C GLY A 257 10.75 15.98 11.18
N GLU A 258 10.03 16.48 12.19
CA GLU A 258 9.70 17.92 12.30
C GLU A 258 10.95 18.79 12.60
N ARG A 259 12.06 18.17 13.02
CA ARG A 259 13.31 18.86 13.37
C ARG A 259 14.50 18.09 12.83
N PRO A 260 15.56 18.78 12.38
CA PRO A 260 16.74 18.12 11.85
C PRO A 260 17.42 17.27 12.89
N HIS A 261 17.82 16.06 12.47
CA HIS A 261 18.90 15.37 13.15
C HIS A 261 20.22 16.06 12.80
N THR A 262 20.96 16.46 13.82
CA THR A 262 22.29 17.08 13.66
C THR A 262 23.36 16.16 14.21
N ASP A 263 24.12 15.58 13.30
CA ASP A 263 25.37 14.97 13.68
C ASP A 263 26.46 16.01 13.92
N ARG A 264 27.39 15.68 14.83
CA ARG A 264 28.53 16.54 15.16
C ARG A 264 29.80 15.73 15.34
N TRP A 265 30.87 16.21 14.72
CA TRP A 265 32.20 15.66 14.91
C TRP A 265 33.21 16.76 15.19
N LYS A 266 34.01 16.59 16.24
CA LYS A 266 35.02 17.56 16.65
C LYS A 266 36.39 17.10 16.19
N ASN A 267 37.13 17.99 15.54
CA ASN A 267 38.44 17.64 15.04
C ASN A 267 39.45 17.34 16.15
N THR A 268 40.42 16.50 15.82
CA THR A 268 41.44 15.99 16.74
C THR A 268 42.65 16.92 16.84
N GLY A 269 42.80 17.86 15.89
CA GLY A 269 43.98 18.72 15.76
C GLY A 269 45.12 18.11 14.95
N THR A 270 44.94 16.91 14.40
CA THR A 270 45.89 16.28 13.48
C THR A 270 45.37 16.43 12.04
N PRO A 271 46.20 16.82 11.07
CA PRO A 271 45.77 16.89 9.68
C PRO A 271 45.52 15.49 9.11
N GLY A 272 44.42 15.31 8.39
CA GLY A 272 44.12 14.03 7.76
C GLY A 272 42.68 13.86 7.31
N TRP A 273 42.43 12.74 6.63
CA TRP A 273 41.10 12.28 6.25
C TRP A 273 40.45 11.52 7.40
N TYR A 274 39.25 11.95 7.77
CA TYR A 274 38.46 11.32 8.82
C TYR A 274 37.15 10.81 8.26
N LYS A 275 36.79 9.57 8.59
CA LYS A 275 35.45 9.03 8.35
C LYS A 275 34.52 9.66 9.38
N LEU A 276 33.59 10.49 8.94
CA LEU A 276 32.65 11.17 9.85
C LEU A 276 31.32 10.45 9.91
N TRP A 277 30.78 10.07 8.75
CA TRP A 277 29.44 9.51 8.64
C TRP A 277 29.41 8.31 7.71
N GLU A 278 28.54 7.35 8.02
CA GLU A 278 28.35 6.10 7.28
C GLU A 278 26.86 5.77 7.32
N PHE A 279 26.29 5.51 6.15
CA PHE A 279 24.88 5.22 5.96
C PHE A 279 24.71 3.99 5.07
N ASP A 280 23.94 3.02 5.55
CA ASP A 280 23.56 1.84 4.80
C ASP A 280 22.15 1.97 4.26
N LEU A 281 21.92 1.57 3.01
CA LEU A 281 20.58 1.45 2.48
C LEU A 281 19.77 0.50 3.35
N TYR A 282 18.60 0.98 3.76
CA TYR A 282 17.68 0.25 4.60
C TYR A 282 17.14 -0.97 3.85
N GLY A 283 17.65 -2.13 4.23
CA GLY A 283 17.39 -3.40 3.56
C GLY A 283 18.28 -3.64 2.34
N PRO A 284 18.52 -4.91 1.98
CA PRO A 284 19.17 -5.23 0.72
C PRO A 284 18.26 -4.91 -0.47
N LEU A 285 18.88 -4.67 -1.62
CA LEU A 285 18.21 -4.55 -2.90
C LEU A 285 17.42 -5.82 -3.20
N VAL A 286 16.19 -5.65 -3.67
CA VAL A 286 15.31 -6.78 -4.05
C VAL A 286 15.66 -7.29 -5.45
N GLU A 287 16.15 -6.42 -6.32
CA GLU A 287 16.55 -6.72 -7.70
C GLU A 287 17.92 -6.11 -8.03
N ASP A 288 18.51 -6.54 -9.15
CA ASP A 288 19.78 -6.00 -9.61
C ASP A 288 19.60 -4.53 -10.04
N TYR A 289 20.42 -3.63 -9.48
CA TYR A 289 20.40 -2.21 -9.79
C TYR A 289 21.62 -1.84 -10.64
N ARG A 290 21.38 -1.37 -11.88
CA ARG A 290 22.43 -0.86 -12.76
C ARG A 290 22.58 0.65 -12.58
N MET A 291 23.71 1.07 -12.02
CA MET A 291 24.07 2.47 -11.85
C MET A 291 24.86 2.99 -13.06
N GLU A 292 24.36 4.04 -13.71
CA GLU A 292 25.01 4.66 -14.87
C GLU A 292 24.63 6.15 -14.96
N GLY A 293 25.59 7.05 -14.68
CA GLY A 293 25.39 8.50 -14.69
C GLY A 293 26.10 9.20 -13.53
N ASN A 294 25.71 10.42 -13.20
CA ASN A 294 26.26 11.19 -12.08
C ASN A 294 25.37 11.02 -10.84
N ILE A 295 25.96 10.99 -9.64
CA ILE A 295 25.21 11.09 -8.38
C ILE A 295 25.17 12.56 -7.97
N ILE A 296 24.01 13.08 -7.59
CA ILE A 296 23.87 14.47 -7.11
C ILE A 296 23.51 14.47 -5.63
N TYR A 297 24.34 15.09 -4.79
CA TYR A 297 24.11 15.15 -3.36
C TYR A 297 23.51 16.50 -2.97
N TYR A 298 22.45 16.47 -2.17
CA TYR A 298 21.83 17.65 -1.56
C TYR A 298 22.04 17.55 -0.06
N VAL A 299 22.94 18.37 0.49
CA VAL A 299 23.43 18.20 1.88
C VAL A 299 23.51 19.50 2.65
N TYR A 300 23.17 19.46 3.94
CA TYR A 300 23.31 20.61 4.85
C TYR A 300 24.55 20.46 5.73
N PHE A 301 25.72 20.73 5.15
CA PHE A 301 26.97 20.79 5.89
C PHE A 301 27.29 22.19 6.40
N TYR A 302 27.81 22.26 7.62
CA TYR A 302 28.36 23.49 8.18
C TYR A 302 29.46 23.17 9.20
N CYS A 303 30.21 24.18 9.60
CA CYS A 303 31.32 24.04 10.54
C CYS A 303 31.18 25.09 11.63
N SER A 304 31.72 24.89 12.82
CA SER A 304 31.70 25.92 13.87
C SER A 304 32.47 27.21 13.50
N ARG A 305 33.22 27.20 12.40
CA ARG A 305 33.95 28.33 11.85
C ARG A 305 34.00 28.23 10.32
N LEU A 306 34.03 29.39 9.65
CA LEU A 306 34.22 29.46 8.21
C LEU A 306 35.46 28.65 7.79
N HIS A 307 35.28 27.70 6.88
CA HIS A 307 36.33 26.80 6.42
C HIS A 307 35.97 26.19 5.07
N GLU A 308 36.93 26.10 4.16
CA GLU A 308 36.84 25.23 2.99
C GLU A 308 37.55 23.92 3.29
N ALA A 309 36.83 22.82 3.14
CA ALA A 309 37.34 21.49 3.43
C ALA A 309 37.04 20.54 2.26
N PRO A 310 38.01 19.68 1.89
CA PRO A 310 37.75 18.55 1.00
C PRO A 310 36.81 17.52 1.65
N TYR A 311 35.79 17.10 0.90
CA TYR A 311 34.86 16.03 1.24
C TYR A 311 34.99 14.89 0.23
N ARG A 312 34.86 13.65 0.68
CA ARG A 312 34.75 12.48 -0.19
C ARG A 312 33.55 11.63 0.16
N PHE A 313 32.78 11.27 -0.86
CA PHE A 313 31.67 10.34 -0.76
C PHE A 313 32.09 9.03 -1.39
N TYR A 314 32.20 7.98 -0.57
CA TYR A 314 32.51 6.63 -1.03
C TYR A 314 31.23 5.83 -1.13
N ILE A 315 31.01 5.22 -2.30
CA ILE A 315 29.87 4.33 -2.57
C ILE A 315 30.37 2.90 -2.57
N TYR A 316 29.80 2.07 -1.71
CA TYR A 316 30.14 0.65 -1.62
C TYR A 316 28.96 -0.24 -1.97
N ASP A 317 29.26 -1.37 -2.60
CA ASP A 317 28.40 -2.54 -2.65
C ASP A 317 28.77 -3.44 -1.46
N VAL A 318 27.81 -3.68 -0.57
CA VAL A 318 28.01 -4.44 0.66
C VAL A 318 27.09 -5.65 0.66
N ASP A 319 27.68 -6.84 0.81
CA ASP A 319 26.92 -8.04 1.13
C ASP A 319 26.59 -8.06 2.64
N PRO A 320 25.31 -7.94 3.02
CA PRO A 320 24.91 -7.88 4.43
C PRO A 320 25.14 -9.21 5.17
N THR A 321 25.32 -10.33 4.44
CA THR A 321 25.65 -11.63 5.05
C THR A 321 27.12 -11.72 5.45
N GLY A 322 27.96 -10.81 4.96
CA GLY A 322 29.40 -10.79 5.19
C GLY A 322 30.15 -11.94 4.51
N THR A 323 29.52 -12.64 3.56
CA THR A 323 30.19 -13.72 2.82
C THR A 323 31.18 -13.20 1.79
N THR A 324 30.95 -11.99 1.29
CA THR A 324 31.87 -11.27 0.41
C THR A 324 32.38 -9.97 1.06
N PRO A 325 33.64 -9.57 0.81
CA PRO A 325 34.14 -8.28 1.28
C PRO A 325 33.42 -7.15 0.55
N GLN A 326 33.18 -6.04 1.25
CA GLN A 326 32.60 -4.84 0.62
C GLN A 326 33.44 -4.38 -0.58
N GLU A 327 32.77 -4.07 -1.69
CA GLU A 327 33.40 -3.60 -2.92
C GLU A 327 33.25 -2.07 -3.03
N LEU A 328 34.35 -1.37 -3.29
CA LEU A 328 34.30 0.07 -3.57
C LEU A 328 33.83 0.27 -5.01
N VAL A 329 32.66 0.87 -5.17
CA VAL A 329 32.05 1.10 -6.49
C VAL A 329 32.48 2.44 -7.06
N HIS A 330 32.36 3.51 -6.28
CA HIS A 330 32.61 4.88 -6.76
C HIS A 330 33.09 5.81 -5.64
N VAL A 331 33.81 6.88 -6.02
CA VAL A 331 34.24 7.94 -5.10
C VAL A 331 34.06 9.30 -5.76
N ASP A 332 33.30 10.17 -5.12
CA ASP A 332 33.20 11.59 -5.48
C ASP A 332 34.00 12.45 -4.51
N GLU A 333 34.69 13.46 -5.01
CA GLU A 333 35.52 14.38 -4.22
C GLU A 333 35.11 15.84 -4.49
N PHE A 334 34.87 16.59 -3.43
CA PHE A 334 34.39 17.96 -3.49
C PHE A 334 35.22 18.88 -2.59
N ILE A 335 35.36 20.15 -2.95
CA ILE A 335 35.81 21.20 -2.03
C ILE A 335 34.57 21.96 -1.58
N VAL A 336 34.20 21.80 -0.31
CA VAL A 336 32.98 22.38 0.25
C VAL A 336 33.32 23.57 1.13
N ARG A 337 32.68 24.71 0.86
CA ARG A 337 32.75 25.89 1.71
C ARG A 337 31.71 25.80 2.83
N LEU A 338 32.19 25.69 4.05
CA LEU A 338 31.38 25.53 5.25
C LEU A 338 31.25 26.85 6.01
N GLU A 339 30.02 27.31 6.18
CA GLU A 339 29.71 28.49 6.97
C GLU A 339 29.55 28.15 8.47
N PRO A 340 29.62 29.13 9.40
CA PRO A 340 29.45 28.93 10.85
C PRO A 340 28.09 28.37 11.31
N VAL A 341 27.10 28.40 10.43
CA VAL A 341 25.69 28.06 10.70
C VAL A 341 25.14 27.20 9.57
N SER A 342 24.14 26.38 9.88
CA SER A 342 23.45 25.54 8.89
C SER A 342 22.93 26.40 7.73
N PRO A 343 23.22 26.03 6.47
CA PRO A 343 22.81 26.83 5.32
C PRO A 343 21.28 26.83 5.17
N PRO A 344 20.67 27.90 4.64
CA PRO A 344 19.21 27.98 4.47
C PRO A 344 18.69 27.05 3.36
N LEU A 345 19.52 26.72 2.37
CA LEU A 345 19.25 25.82 1.26
C LEU A 345 20.31 24.70 1.23
N PRO A 346 20.02 23.53 0.65
CA PRO A 346 21.00 22.44 0.59
C PRO A 346 22.17 22.86 -0.30
N ILE A 347 23.35 22.37 0.04
CA ILE A 347 24.51 22.45 -0.84
C ILE A 347 24.35 21.33 -1.87
N GLU A 348 24.22 21.72 -3.13
CA GLU A 348 24.16 20.79 -4.27
C GLU A 348 25.59 20.45 -4.71
N LEU A 349 25.91 19.15 -4.73
CA LEU A 349 27.20 18.61 -5.12
C LEU A 349 26.99 17.57 -6.23
N GLU A 350 27.29 17.94 -7.47
CA GLU A 350 27.21 17.02 -8.61
C GLU A 350 28.51 16.22 -8.73
N GLY A 351 28.42 14.90 -8.56
CA GLY A 351 29.52 13.96 -8.67
C GLY A 351 30.01 13.72 -10.08
N GLU A 352 31.12 13.00 -10.19
CA GLU A 352 31.69 12.58 -11.46
C GLU A 352 30.89 11.39 -12.05
N PRO A 353 30.91 11.20 -13.38
CA PRO A 353 30.22 10.08 -14.01
C PRO A 353 30.70 8.73 -13.48
N VAL A 354 29.75 7.96 -12.95
CA VAL A 354 29.98 6.62 -12.44
C VAL A 354 30.30 5.67 -13.60
N ARG A 355 31.33 4.83 -13.43
CA ARG A 355 31.55 3.69 -14.34
C ARG A 355 30.41 2.69 -14.18
N PRO A 356 29.74 2.26 -15.27
CA PRO A 356 28.59 1.37 -15.17
C PRO A 356 28.85 0.17 -14.24
N TYR A 357 28.04 0.06 -13.19
CA TYR A 357 28.16 -0.99 -12.17
C TYR A 357 26.78 -1.58 -11.89
N ILE A 358 26.73 -2.87 -11.56
CA ILE A 358 25.49 -3.57 -11.21
C ILE A 358 25.60 -4.02 -9.76
N PHE A 359 24.81 -3.39 -8.89
CA PHE A 359 24.58 -3.87 -7.54
C PHE A 359 23.64 -5.07 -7.62
N ARG A 360 23.98 -6.15 -6.92
CA ARG A 360 23.21 -7.40 -7.00
C ARG A 360 22.02 -7.40 -6.06
N SER A 361 20.95 -8.08 -6.46
CA SER A 361 19.88 -8.48 -5.54
C SER A 361 20.46 -9.18 -4.31
N GLY A 362 20.01 -8.78 -3.12
CA GLY A 362 20.50 -9.26 -1.83
C GLY A 362 21.65 -8.43 -1.22
N HIS A 363 22.26 -7.53 -1.98
CA HIS A 363 23.30 -6.62 -1.49
C HIS A 363 22.73 -5.25 -1.06
N THR A 364 23.46 -4.46 -0.28
CA THR A 364 23.06 -3.11 0.14
C THR A 364 24.04 -2.04 -0.38
N ILE A 365 23.54 -0.83 -0.61
CA ILE A 365 24.34 0.33 -1.00
C ILE A 365 24.77 1.05 0.27
N ARG A 366 26.07 1.29 0.43
CA ARG A 366 26.61 2.09 1.54
C ARG A 366 27.23 3.38 1.03
N ILE A 367 26.88 4.49 1.68
CA ILE A 367 27.53 5.79 1.49
C ILE A 367 28.36 6.11 2.71
N THR A 368 29.65 6.40 2.51
CA THR A 368 30.54 6.87 3.57
C THR A 368 31.11 8.23 3.24
N ILE A 369 31.02 9.15 4.19
CA ILE A 369 31.41 10.54 4.02
C ILE A 369 32.69 10.79 4.84
N TYR A 370 33.74 11.20 4.13
CA TYR A 370 35.01 11.58 4.69
C TYR A 370 35.24 13.08 4.56
N VAL A 371 35.90 13.65 5.55
CA VAL A 371 36.32 15.06 5.54
C VAL A 371 37.80 15.16 5.82
N TYR A 372 38.50 15.99 5.05
CA TYR A 372 39.86 16.37 5.35
C TYR A 372 39.87 17.60 6.26
N ASP A 373 40.45 17.47 7.46
CA ASP A 373 40.72 18.61 8.35
C ASP A 373 42.23 18.92 8.33
N ASP A 374 42.57 20.21 8.32
CA ASP A 374 43.95 20.69 8.27
C ASP A 374 44.66 20.66 9.65
N GLY A 375 43.97 20.29 10.73
CA GLY A 375 44.46 20.24 12.10
C GLY A 375 44.80 21.60 12.74
N GLN A 376 44.75 22.72 12.01
CA GLN A 376 45.32 23.99 12.47
C GLN A 376 44.44 24.71 13.50
N ARG A 377 43.13 24.46 13.51
CA ARG A 377 42.18 25.13 14.40
C ARG A 377 41.18 24.13 14.95
N LYS A 378 40.74 24.33 16.20
CA LYS A 378 39.63 23.55 16.76
C LYS A 378 38.34 23.88 16.00
N ARG A 379 37.79 22.89 15.32
CA ARG A 379 36.58 22.94 14.50
C ARG A 379 35.63 21.82 14.90
N THR A 380 34.34 22.06 14.72
CA THR A 380 33.30 21.04 14.82
C THR A 380 32.57 21.05 13.49
N TYR A 381 32.50 19.89 12.84
CA TYR A 381 31.78 19.67 11.62
C TYR A 381 30.38 19.16 11.95
N TYR A 382 29.40 19.62 11.19
CA TYR A 382 28.00 19.30 11.41
C TYR A 382 27.36 18.82 10.11
N PHE A 383 26.43 17.90 10.24
CA PHE A 383 25.58 17.44 9.16
C PHE A 383 24.13 17.43 9.65
N ASP A 384 23.30 18.30 9.07
CA ASP A 384 21.85 18.29 9.30
C ASP A 384 21.17 17.42 8.24
N TYR A 385 20.31 16.51 8.67
CA TYR A 385 19.53 15.64 7.81
C TYR A 385 18.26 15.18 8.53
N ASP A 386 17.44 14.34 7.90
CA ASP A 386 16.27 13.71 8.54
C ASP A 386 15.19 14.69 9.04
N SER A 387 14.83 15.68 8.21
CA SER A 387 13.72 16.59 8.51
C SER A 387 13.13 17.28 7.29
N GLU A 388 11.88 17.74 7.40
CA GLU A 388 11.19 18.47 6.33
C GLU A 388 11.91 19.80 5.98
N ASP A 389 12.54 20.45 6.96
CA ASP A 389 13.26 21.71 6.77
C ASP A 389 14.73 21.53 6.36
N LYS A 390 15.35 20.40 6.71
CA LYS A 390 16.71 20.01 6.32
C LYS A 390 16.74 18.59 5.77
N HIS A 391 16.11 18.42 4.61
CA HIS A 391 16.10 17.16 3.89
C HIS A 391 17.40 16.98 3.10
N SER A 392 18.34 16.19 3.64
CA SER A 392 19.54 15.79 2.91
C SER A 392 19.28 14.46 2.18
N TYR A 393 19.66 14.37 0.90
CA TYR A 393 19.50 13.16 0.09
C TYR A 393 20.55 13.08 -1.03
N ALA A 394 20.68 11.91 -1.65
CA ALA A 394 21.57 11.62 -2.76
C ALA A 394 20.77 11.07 -3.95
N ASP A 395 20.80 11.76 -5.08
CA ASP A 395 20.11 11.38 -6.31
C ASP A 395 20.95 10.41 -7.13
N PHE A 396 20.50 9.16 -7.28
CA PHE A 396 21.20 8.06 -7.93
C PHE A 396 20.73 7.84 -9.37
N PRO A 397 21.64 7.83 -10.35
CA PRO A 397 21.25 7.75 -11.75
C PRO A 397 20.75 6.35 -12.11
N GLY A 398 19.50 6.26 -12.56
CA GLY A 398 18.94 5.01 -13.10
C GLY A 398 18.36 4.05 -12.07
N ILE A 399 18.15 4.46 -10.81
CA ILE A 399 17.31 3.68 -9.87
C ILE A 399 15.84 3.90 -10.29
N VAL A 400 15.48 3.30 -11.42
CA VAL A 400 14.17 3.38 -12.06
C VAL A 400 13.58 1.99 -12.03
N VAL A 401 12.57 1.79 -11.19
CA VAL A 401 11.72 0.60 -11.30
C VAL A 401 10.83 0.80 -12.52
N GLU A 402 10.89 -0.12 -13.48
CA GLU A 402 10.16 -0.01 -14.74
C GLU A 402 8.64 0.14 -14.51
N GLU A 403 8.09 1.30 -14.91
CA GLU A 403 6.66 1.42 -15.22
C GLU A 403 6.34 0.62 -16.48
N ARG A 404 6.05 -0.67 -16.32
CA ARG A 404 5.46 -1.47 -17.39
C ARG A 404 4.13 -2.05 -16.96
N MET A 405 3.09 -1.37 -17.44
CA MET A 405 1.82 -1.88 -17.99
C MET A 405 0.61 -1.10 -17.46
N LEU A 406 0.44 0.13 -17.96
CA LEU A 406 -0.89 0.62 -18.27
C LEU A 406 -1.25 0.07 -19.67
N PRO A 407 -2.35 -0.69 -19.76
CA PRO A 407 -3.51 -0.07 -20.37
C PRO A 407 -4.84 -0.37 -19.67
N SER A 408 -5.69 0.67 -19.67
CA SER A 408 -7.16 0.64 -19.67
C SER A 408 -7.91 0.37 -18.36
N LEU A 409 -8.29 1.45 -17.67
CA LEU A 409 -9.49 1.49 -16.83
C LEU A 409 -10.48 2.53 -17.39
N LEU A 410 -11.29 2.08 -18.35
CA LEU A 410 -12.56 2.70 -18.72
C LEU A 410 -13.48 1.59 -19.21
N PRO A 411 -14.29 0.98 -18.31
CA PRO A 411 -15.68 0.78 -18.74
C PRO A 411 -16.76 0.98 -17.65
N MET A 412 -16.45 1.27 -16.39
CA MET A 412 -17.49 1.24 -15.35
C MET A 412 -18.35 2.52 -15.29
N ALA A 413 -17.80 3.67 -15.66
CA ALA A 413 -18.57 4.91 -15.79
C ALA A 413 -19.54 4.90 -17.01
N VAL A 414 -19.19 4.15 -18.06
CA VAL A 414 -20.02 4.01 -19.27
C VAL A 414 -21.24 3.12 -19.02
N ALA A 415 -21.13 2.10 -18.16
CA ALA A 415 -22.27 1.26 -17.79
C ALA A 415 -23.33 2.05 -17.00
N LEU A 416 -22.92 3.03 -16.18
CA LEU A 416 -23.84 3.90 -15.44
C LEU A 416 -24.48 4.96 -16.37
N ALA A 417 -23.73 5.52 -17.32
CA ALA A 417 -24.27 6.42 -18.34
C ALA A 417 -25.25 5.72 -19.28
N MET A 418 -24.98 4.47 -19.68
CA MET A 418 -25.87 3.67 -20.52
C MET A 418 -27.14 3.21 -19.81
N ALA A 419 -27.11 3.07 -18.47
CA ALA A 419 -28.29 2.76 -17.67
C ALA A 419 -29.21 3.99 -17.44
N ILE A 420 -28.66 5.20 -17.56
CA ILE A 420 -29.39 6.47 -17.38
C ILE A 420 -29.88 7.03 -18.73
N GLY A 421 -29.18 6.74 -19.84
CA GLY A 421 -29.43 7.32 -21.17
C GLY A 421 -30.52 6.68 -22.05
N ARG A 422 -31.26 5.66 -21.60
CA ARG A 422 -32.43 5.14 -22.35
C ARG A 422 -33.75 5.61 -21.74
N ARG A 423 -34.03 6.90 -21.90
CA ARG A 423 -35.39 7.43 -21.97
C ARG A 423 -35.55 8.13 -23.32
N ASP A 424 -36.69 7.87 -23.93
CA ASP A 424 -37.27 8.57 -25.08
C ASP A 424 -36.85 8.13 -26.49
N GLU A 425 -37.25 6.91 -26.87
CA GLU A 425 -37.70 6.64 -28.25
C GLU A 425 -38.79 5.55 -28.22
N TYR A 426 -40.02 5.93 -27.89
CA TYR A 426 -41.26 5.35 -28.43
C TYR A 426 -42.39 6.35 -28.18
N GLY A 427 -42.58 7.20 -29.18
CA GLY A 427 -43.76 8.05 -29.34
C GLY A 427 -44.09 8.07 -30.82
N TRP A 428 -44.71 6.98 -31.29
CA TRP A 428 -45.85 6.81 -32.20
C TRP A 428 -46.03 5.32 -32.44
#